data_AF-A0A6I6MKQ8-F1
#
_entry.id   AF-A0A6I6MKQ8-F1
#
_cell.length_a   1.000
_cell.length_b   1.000
_cell.length_c   1.000
_cell.angle_alpha   90.00
_cell.angle_beta   90.00
_cell.angle_gamma   90.00
#
_symmetry.space_group_name_H-M   'P 1'
#
loop_
_entity.id
_entity.type
_entity.pdbx_description
1 polymer ?
#
loop_
_entity_poly.entity_id
_entity_poly.type
_entity_poly.pdbx_seq_one_letter_code
_entity_poly.pdbx_strand_id
1 'polypeptide(L)'
;MTDVRIICTYDAAKLAETLTRLLEAEQHRVQLTIGRQTMGELEGARTSRDAVMLIWSPDARSQSYMIEWQHKIDPVRLVEIAVAPGAPRFARKANVIDFAHWRGERGGGAWHGLVDRLRAVENVLNPPKPPSKYAMFAMGMASAAAVTGAVVMRVNDTSLPIMPQDAADEQLVAEDPNTGLGGPLRAIEPASLDEDPLRIRRMPQLPQLRDTRRVALNDVPEVRYMALRDETLLERLNALNPLQGIEDFIDGDNEEEPT
;
A
#
# COMPACT_ATOMS: atom_id res chain seq x y z
N MET A 1 -10.41 12.20 -9.51
CA MET A 1 -10.81 10.89 -10.06
C MET A 1 -9.56 10.16 -10.51
N THR A 2 -9.29 9.00 -9.91
CA THR A 2 -8.07 8.21 -10.14
C THR A 2 -8.45 6.81 -10.60
N ASP A 3 -7.75 6.32 -11.62
CA ASP A 3 -7.86 4.94 -12.08
C ASP A 3 -7.06 4.04 -11.12
N VAL A 4 -7.70 3.01 -10.59
CA VAL A 4 -7.16 2.13 -9.55
C VAL A 4 -7.11 0.69 -10.06
N ARG A 5 -5.95 0.06 -10.00
CA ARG A 5 -5.78 -1.36 -10.30
C ARG A 5 -5.58 -2.14 -9.00
N ILE A 6 -6.48 -3.06 -8.71
CA ILE A 6 -6.41 -3.92 -7.53
C ILE A 6 -5.85 -5.28 -7.93
N ILE A 7 -4.78 -5.68 -7.26
CA ILE A 7 -4.11 -6.97 -7.47
C ILE A 7 -4.12 -7.72 -6.15
N CYS A 8 -4.67 -8.92 -6.19
CA CYS A 8 -4.79 -9.74 -5.01
C CYS A 8 -4.59 -11.22 -5.32
N THR A 9 -4.42 -12.00 -4.27
CA THR A 9 -4.46 -13.46 -4.28
C THR A 9 -5.91 -13.94 -4.14
N TYR A 10 -6.18 -15.20 -4.50
CA TYR A 10 -7.54 -15.75 -4.53
C TYR A 10 -8.25 -15.73 -3.16
N ASP A 11 -7.50 -15.88 -2.07
CA ASP A 11 -8.00 -15.79 -0.70
C ASP A 11 -8.47 -14.38 -0.31
N ALA A 12 -7.84 -13.34 -0.89
CA ALA A 12 -8.21 -11.95 -0.69
C ALA A 12 -9.30 -11.44 -1.67
N ALA A 13 -9.80 -12.30 -2.57
CA ALA A 13 -10.75 -11.91 -3.62
C ALA A 13 -12.02 -11.25 -3.07
N LYS A 14 -12.61 -11.81 -2.00
CA LYS A 14 -13.83 -11.27 -1.38
C LYS A 14 -13.63 -9.84 -0.86
N LEU A 15 -12.48 -9.58 -0.24
CA LEU A 15 -12.14 -8.25 0.24
C LEU A 15 -11.91 -7.30 -0.93
N ALA A 16 -11.19 -7.76 -1.96
CA ALA A 16 -10.94 -6.99 -3.17
C ALA A 16 -12.23 -6.59 -3.89
N GLU A 17 -13.18 -7.52 -4.08
CA GLU A 17 -14.49 -7.26 -4.67
C GLU A 17 -15.30 -6.24 -3.84
N THR A 18 -15.24 -6.35 -2.51
CA THR A 18 -15.91 -5.39 -1.63
C THR A 18 -15.30 -4.00 -1.80
N LEU A 19 -13.97 -3.89 -1.84
CA LEU A 19 -13.28 -2.62 -2.08
C LEU A 19 -13.59 -2.05 -3.46
N THR A 20 -13.66 -2.88 -4.51
CA THR A 20 -14.07 -2.45 -5.85
C THR A 20 -15.42 -1.74 -5.81
N ARG A 21 -16.44 -2.36 -5.21
CA ARG A 21 -17.79 -1.77 -5.12
C ARG A 21 -17.81 -0.45 -4.35
N LEU A 22 -17.02 -0.35 -3.28
CA LEU A 22 -16.97 0.87 -2.47
C LEU A 22 -16.22 1.99 -3.19
N LEU A 23 -15.12 1.68 -3.86
CA LEU A 23 -14.32 2.65 -4.62
C LEU A 23 -15.05 3.14 -5.88
N GLU A 24 -15.78 2.26 -6.57
CA GLU A 24 -16.65 2.64 -7.69
C GLU A 24 -17.76 3.59 -7.24
N ALA A 25 -18.30 3.38 -6.03
CA ALA A 25 -19.29 4.30 -5.46
C ALA A 25 -18.70 5.68 -5.09
N GLU A 26 -17.39 5.76 -4.84
CA GLU A 26 -16.63 7.02 -4.72
C GLU A 26 -16.16 7.56 -6.10
N GLN A 27 -16.71 7.03 -7.20
CA GLN A 27 -16.45 7.43 -8.58
C GLN A 27 -15.03 7.13 -9.09
N HIS A 28 -14.29 6.21 -8.45
CA HIS A 28 -13.03 5.69 -9.00
C HIS A 28 -13.31 4.67 -10.09
N ARG A 29 -12.45 4.62 -11.13
CA ARG A 29 -12.47 3.52 -12.10
C ARG A 29 -11.56 2.42 -11.58
N VAL A 30 -12.12 1.23 -11.36
CA VAL A 30 -11.39 0.14 -10.72
C VAL A 30 -11.23 -1.03 -11.69
N GLN A 31 -10.02 -1.55 -11.80
CA GLN A 31 -9.72 -2.81 -12.48
C GLN A 31 -9.27 -3.83 -11.44
N LEU A 32 -10.00 -4.94 -11.31
CA LEU A 32 -9.66 -6.01 -10.38
C LEU A 32 -9.05 -7.19 -11.15
N THR A 33 -7.83 -7.55 -10.80
CA THR A 33 -7.14 -8.71 -11.37
C THR A 33 -6.66 -9.62 -10.24
N ILE A 34 -7.12 -10.87 -10.25
CA ILE A 34 -6.90 -11.84 -9.17
C ILE A 34 -5.87 -12.87 -9.66
N GLY A 35 -4.95 -13.31 -8.81
CA GLY A 35 -4.07 -14.44 -9.12
C GLY A 35 -2.85 -14.12 -9.99
N ARG A 36 -2.23 -15.18 -10.53
CA ARG A 36 -0.92 -15.10 -11.19
C ARG A 36 -0.97 -14.56 -12.62
N GLN A 37 -2.14 -14.61 -13.26
CA GLN A 37 -2.40 -14.02 -14.58
C GLN A 37 -2.17 -12.50 -14.62
N THR A 38 -2.19 -11.85 -13.45
CA THR A 38 -1.82 -10.45 -13.28
C THR A 38 -0.45 -10.13 -13.87
N MET A 39 0.48 -11.09 -13.94
CA MET A 39 1.82 -10.86 -14.50
C MET A 39 1.81 -10.39 -15.96
N GLY A 40 0.81 -10.79 -16.75
CA GLY A 40 0.67 -10.31 -18.14
C GLY A 40 0.38 -8.81 -18.23
N GLU A 41 -0.18 -8.22 -17.17
CA GLU A 41 -0.57 -6.82 -17.12
C GLU A 41 0.51 -5.90 -16.52
N LEU A 42 1.54 -6.48 -15.90
CA LEU A 42 2.55 -5.74 -15.13
C LEU A 42 3.27 -4.68 -15.98
N GLU A 43 3.69 -5.04 -17.19
CA GLU A 43 4.41 -4.11 -18.06
C GLU A 43 3.51 -2.95 -18.53
N GLY A 44 2.21 -3.21 -18.75
CA GLY A 44 1.23 -2.17 -19.03
C GLY A 44 0.98 -1.26 -17.81
N ALA A 45 0.91 -1.83 -16.61
CA ALA A 45 0.70 -1.06 -15.39
C ALA A 45 1.89 -0.15 -15.05
N ARG A 46 3.13 -0.55 -15.41
CA ARG A 46 4.33 0.30 -15.22
C ARG A 46 4.25 1.61 -15.99
N THR A 47 3.76 1.56 -17.23
CA THR A 47 3.66 2.73 -18.11
C THR A 47 2.36 3.52 -17.91
N SER A 48 1.30 2.85 -17.42
CA SER A 48 0.06 3.50 -17.01
C SER A 48 0.29 4.51 -15.87
N ARG A 49 -0.60 5.50 -15.75
CA ARG A 49 -0.64 6.44 -14.61
C ARG A 49 -1.69 6.06 -13.58
N ASP A 50 -1.89 4.76 -13.41
CA ASP A 50 -2.89 4.23 -12.49
C ASP A 50 -2.28 4.10 -11.08
N ALA A 51 -3.13 4.24 -10.06
CA ALA A 51 -2.80 3.82 -8.71
C ALA A 51 -2.85 2.28 -8.65
N VAL A 52 -1.83 1.66 -8.06
CA VAL A 52 -1.75 0.20 -7.94
C VAL A 52 -1.94 -0.20 -6.50
N MET A 53 -2.99 -0.99 -6.23
CA MET A 53 -3.33 -1.51 -4.92
C MET A 53 -2.97 -2.99 -4.83
N LEU A 54 -2.07 -3.33 -3.91
CA LEU A 54 -1.69 -4.71 -3.62
C LEU A 54 -2.34 -5.16 -2.31
N ILE A 55 -3.11 -6.25 -2.37
CA ILE A 55 -3.79 -6.82 -1.21
C ILE A 55 -3.06 -8.10 -0.79
N TRP A 56 -2.28 -8.00 0.27
CA TRP A 56 -1.48 -9.07 0.84
C TRP A 56 -2.32 -9.96 1.74
N SER A 57 -2.27 -11.26 1.47
CA SER A 57 -2.82 -12.28 2.36
C SER A 57 -1.73 -13.29 2.77
N PRO A 58 -1.61 -13.62 4.07
CA PRO A 58 -0.57 -14.52 4.58
C PRO A 58 -0.69 -15.95 4.05
N ASP A 59 -1.90 -16.40 3.69
CA ASP A 59 -2.19 -17.78 3.28
C ASP A 59 -1.90 -18.05 1.80
N ALA A 60 -1.56 -17.02 1.05
CA ALA A 60 -1.27 -17.15 -0.37
C ALA A 60 0.09 -17.83 -0.62
N ARG A 61 0.05 -19.10 -1.04
CA ARG A 61 1.24 -19.87 -1.47
C ARG A 61 2.02 -19.24 -2.63
N SER A 62 1.40 -18.32 -3.37
CA SER A 62 1.92 -17.73 -4.61
C SER A 62 2.27 -16.25 -4.50
N GLN A 63 2.70 -15.74 -3.35
CA GLN A 63 3.04 -14.30 -3.19
C GLN A 63 4.20 -13.82 -4.07
N SER A 64 4.97 -14.70 -4.74
CA SER A 64 6.13 -14.30 -5.56
C SER A 64 5.78 -13.26 -6.63
N TYR A 65 4.66 -13.44 -7.33
CA TYR A 65 4.24 -12.45 -8.34
C TYR A 65 3.87 -11.11 -7.70
N MET A 66 3.26 -11.10 -6.51
CA MET A 66 2.93 -9.86 -5.79
C MET A 66 4.20 -9.11 -5.37
N ILE A 67 5.25 -9.84 -4.99
CA ILE A 67 6.56 -9.26 -4.70
C ILE A 67 7.13 -8.60 -5.95
N GLU A 68 7.04 -9.23 -7.12
CA GLU A 68 7.48 -8.63 -8.39
C GLU A 68 6.72 -7.35 -8.72
N TRP A 69 5.40 -7.35 -8.52
CA TRP A 69 4.56 -6.15 -8.66
C TRP A 69 5.05 -5.02 -7.73
N GLN A 70 5.29 -5.32 -6.46
CA GLN A 70 5.80 -4.35 -5.48
C GLN A 70 7.17 -3.77 -5.88
N HIS A 71 8.04 -4.59 -6.46
CA HIS A 71 9.38 -4.17 -6.87
C HIS A 71 9.38 -3.30 -8.12
N LYS A 72 8.55 -3.64 -9.11
CA LYS A 72 8.55 -2.97 -10.42
C LYS A 72 7.68 -1.72 -10.51
N ILE A 73 6.69 -1.56 -9.62
CA ILE A 73 5.83 -0.38 -9.59
C ILE A 73 6.51 0.76 -8.79
N ASP A 74 6.24 1.99 -9.22
CA ASP A 74 6.69 3.20 -8.53
C ASP A 74 6.03 3.27 -7.14
N PRO A 75 6.82 3.37 -6.05
CA PRO A 75 6.28 3.43 -4.69
C PRO A 75 5.32 4.58 -4.44
N VAL A 76 5.41 5.66 -5.22
CA VAL A 76 4.53 6.82 -5.08
C VAL A 76 3.09 6.50 -5.49
N ARG A 77 2.90 5.51 -6.37
CA ARG A 77 1.59 5.06 -6.86
C ARG A 77 1.08 3.79 -6.17
N LEU A 78 1.91 3.22 -5.30
CA LEU A 78 1.69 1.93 -4.69
C LEU A 78 0.93 2.08 -3.36
N VAL A 79 -0.17 1.36 -3.24
CA VAL A 79 -0.95 1.23 -2.00
C VAL A 79 -0.93 -0.22 -1.58
N GLU A 80 -0.45 -0.51 -0.38
CA GLU A 80 -0.37 -1.87 0.15
C GLU A 80 -1.40 -2.07 1.27
N ILE A 81 -2.17 -3.15 1.20
CA ILE A 81 -3.18 -3.56 2.19
C ILE A 81 -2.83 -4.94 2.72
N ALA A 82 -3.02 -5.18 4.02
CA ALA A 82 -2.88 -6.51 4.62
C ALA A 82 -4.25 -7.02 5.12
N VAL A 83 -4.65 -8.21 4.65
CA VAL A 83 -5.91 -8.85 5.04
C VAL A 83 -5.87 -9.42 6.46
N ALA A 84 -4.68 -9.75 6.96
CA ALA A 84 -4.48 -10.31 8.29
C ALA A 84 -3.23 -9.68 8.93
N PRO A 85 -3.16 -9.66 10.27
CA PRO A 85 -2.02 -9.11 10.96
C PRO A 85 -0.79 -9.97 10.65
N GLY A 86 0.35 -9.33 10.41
CA GLY A 86 1.57 -10.03 10.00
C GLY A 86 1.82 -10.03 8.50
N ALA A 87 1.58 -8.89 7.86
CA ALA A 87 1.96 -8.68 6.46
C ALA A 87 3.42 -9.14 6.21
N PRO A 88 3.74 -9.77 5.06
CA PRO A 88 5.05 -10.37 4.83
C PRO A 88 6.21 -9.37 5.02
N ARG A 89 7.22 -9.77 5.80
CA ARG A 89 8.30 -8.89 6.26
C ARG A 89 9.45 -8.83 5.25
N PHE A 90 9.25 -8.13 4.14
CA PHE A 90 10.32 -7.77 3.19
C PHE A 90 10.55 -6.26 3.16
N ALA A 91 11.59 -5.81 2.45
CA ALA A 91 11.88 -4.38 2.29
C ALA A 91 10.73 -3.69 1.54
N ARG A 92 9.89 -2.95 2.26
CA ARG A 92 8.73 -2.26 1.72
C ARG A 92 9.07 -0.83 1.32
N LYS A 93 8.51 -0.39 0.20
CA LYS A 93 8.63 0.99 -0.26
C LYS A 93 7.43 1.85 0.17
N ALA A 94 6.29 1.23 0.50
CA ALA A 94 5.07 1.91 0.92
C ALA A 94 4.59 1.36 2.29
N ASN A 95 3.95 2.23 3.08
CA ASN A 95 3.29 1.80 4.33
C ASN A 95 2.07 0.93 4.01
N VAL A 96 1.89 -0.10 4.83
CA VAL A 96 0.81 -1.08 4.72
C VAL A 96 -0.36 -0.66 5.57
N ILE A 97 -1.56 -0.70 5.01
CA ILE A 97 -2.79 -0.45 5.75
C ILE A 97 -3.32 -1.79 6.25
N ASP A 98 -3.56 -1.88 7.56
CA ASP A 98 -4.09 -3.08 8.19
C ASP A 98 -5.62 -3.15 8.01
N PHE A 99 -6.09 -4.21 7.36
CA PHE A 99 -7.49 -4.51 7.13
C PHE A 99 -7.98 -5.74 7.92
N ALA A 100 -7.17 -6.29 8.83
CA ALA A 100 -7.49 -7.48 9.63
C ALA A 100 -8.85 -7.44 10.33
N HIS A 101 -9.25 -6.27 10.81
CA HIS A 101 -10.49 -6.07 11.56
C HIS A 101 -11.57 -5.33 10.76
N TRP A 102 -11.31 -5.04 9.48
CA TRP A 102 -12.23 -4.28 8.66
C TRP A 102 -13.38 -5.15 8.15
N ARG A 103 -14.62 -4.69 8.37
CA ARG A 103 -15.85 -5.46 8.08
C ARG A 103 -16.63 -4.97 6.86
N GLY A 104 -16.00 -4.18 5.98
CA GLY A 104 -16.66 -3.62 4.80
C GLY A 104 -17.34 -2.26 5.02
N GLU A 105 -17.00 -1.57 6.11
CA GLU A 105 -17.61 -0.28 6.48
C GLU A 105 -16.82 0.92 5.91
N ARG A 106 -17.51 1.93 5.39
CA ARG A 106 -16.91 3.18 4.87
C ARG A 106 -16.49 4.19 5.95
N GLY A 107 -16.71 3.91 7.23
CA GLY A 107 -16.37 4.81 8.33
C GLY A 107 -15.18 4.35 9.18
N GLY A 108 -14.60 3.18 8.88
CA GLY A 108 -13.51 2.62 9.67
C GLY A 108 -12.18 3.30 9.41
N GLY A 109 -11.27 3.26 10.40
CA GLY A 109 -9.92 3.82 10.26
C GLY A 109 -9.12 3.22 9.08
N ALA A 110 -9.30 1.93 8.79
CA ALA A 110 -8.68 1.27 7.63
C ALA A 110 -9.17 1.87 6.30
N TRP A 111 -10.47 2.17 6.20
CA TRP A 111 -11.05 2.80 5.01
C TRP A 111 -10.59 4.25 4.86
N HIS A 112 -10.58 5.03 5.94
CA HIS A 112 -10.07 6.41 5.90
C HIS A 112 -8.60 6.45 5.51
N GLY A 113 -7.76 5.58 6.10
CA GLY A 113 -6.36 5.46 5.70
C GLY A 113 -6.18 5.10 4.22
N LEU A 114 -7.08 4.28 3.67
CA LEU A 114 -7.08 3.95 2.24
C LEU A 114 -7.42 5.16 1.37
N VAL A 115 -8.51 5.87 1.68
CA VAL A 115 -8.94 7.06 0.95
C VAL A 115 -7.89 8.16 1.01
N ASP A 116 -7.28 8.38 2.17
CA ASP A 116 -6.22 9.37 2.35
C ASP A 116 -4.98 9.02 1.52
N ARG A 117 -4.61 7.73 1.47
CA ARG A 117 -3.53 7.27 0.60
C ARG A 117 -3.85 7.45 -0.87
N LEU A 118 -5.05 7.09 -1.31
CA LEU A 118 -5.47 7.30 -2.70
C LEU A 118 -5.49 8.78 -3.07
N ARG A 119 -5.93 9.66 -2.17
CA ARG A 119 -5.87 11.12 -2.36
C ARG A 119 -4.43 11.62 -2.44
N ALA A 120 -3.51 11.08 -1.63
CA ALA A 120 -2.09 11.41 -1.72
C ALA A 120 -1.49 10.98 -3.07
N VAL A 121 -1.81 9.77 -3.54
CA VAL A 121 -1.42 9.29 -4.87
C VAL A 121 -1.99 10.19 -5.97
N GLU A 122 -3.27 10.55 -5.87
CA GLU A 122 -3.94 11.44 -6.82
C GLU A 122 -3.25 12.81 -6.90
N ASN A 123 -2.92 13.41 -5.74
CA ASN A 123 -2.24 14.70 -5.69
C ASN A 123 -0.85 14.67 -6.33
N VAL A 124 -0.16 13.53 -6.29
CA VAL A 124 1.15 13.41 -6.95
C VAL A 124 0.98 13.20 -8.46
N LEU A 125 -0.02 12.43 -8.88
CA LEU A 125 -0.31 12.21 -10.30
C LEU A 125 -0.87 13.45 -11.00
N ASN A 126 -1.72 14.19 -10.30
CA ASN A 126 -2.41 15.38 -10.75
C ASN A 126 -2.22 16.50 -9.70
N PRO A 127 -1.05 17.16 -9.68
CA PRO A 127 -0.82 18.23 -8.72
C PRO A 127 -1.89 19.31 -8.87
N PRO A 128 -2.52 19.76 -7.77
CA PRO A 128 -3.51 20.82 -7.84
C PRO A 128 -2.84 22.04 -8.46
N LYS A 129 -3.53 22.64 -9.44
CA LYS A 129 -3.03 23.87 -10.08
C LYS A 129 -2.73 24.88 -8.96
N PRO A 130 -1.53 25.49 -8.94
CA PRO A 130 -1.22 26.48 -7.92
C PRO A 130 -2.29 27.57 -7.94
N PRO A 131 -2.71 28.09 -6.78
CA PRO A 131 -3.67 29.18 -6.73
C PRO A 131 -3.16 30.31 -7.64
N SER A 132 -4.07 30.87 -8.44
CA SER A 132 -3.70 31.94 -9.36
C SER A 132 -2.99 33.03 -8.57
N LYS A 133 -1.91 33.59 -9.12
CA LYS A 133 -1.07 34.60 -8.43
C LYS A 133 -1.91 35.78 -7.89
N TYR A 134 -3.07 36.04 -8.50
CA TYR A 134 -4.04 37.05 -8.09
C TYR A 134 -4.75 36.74 -6.75
N ALA A 135 -4.98 35.46 -6.41
CA ALA A 135 -5.59 35.07 -5.13
C ALA A 135 -4.64 35.29 -3.93
N MET A 136 -3.32 35.14 -4.13
CA MET A 136 -2.33 35.47 -3.09
C MET A 136 -2.26 36.99 -2.82
N PHE A 137 -2.42 37.83 -3.85
CA PHE A 137 -2.47 39.28 -3.65
C PHE A 137 -3.73 39.75 -2.90
N ALA A 138 -4.87 39.08 -3.11
CA ALA A 138 -6.12 39.42 -2.42
C ALA A 138 -6.07 39.13 -0.91
N MET A 139 -5.41 38.04 -0.47
CA MET A 139 -5.20 37.78 0.95
C MET A 139 -4.17 38.75 1.57
N GLY A 140 -3.14 39.16 0.83
CA GLY A 140 -2.16 40.13 1.32
C GLY A 140 -2.73 41.54 1.54
N MET A 141 -3.71 41.97 0.73
CA MET A 141 -4.37 43.26 0.92
C MET A 141 -5.41 43.26 2.05
N ALA A 142 -6.06 42.13 2.35
CA ALA A 142 -6.99 42.05 3.47
C ALA A 142 -6.29 42.15 4.84
N SER A 143 -5.03 41.69 4.95
CA SER A 143 -4.23 41.80 6.18
C SER A 143 -3.73 43.22 6.50
N ALA A 144 -3.65 44.12 5.52
CA ALA A 144 -3.12 45.47 5.74
C ALA A 144 -4.15 46.47 6.31
N ALA A 145 -5.45 46.19 6.17
CA ALA A 145 -6.51 47.08 6.67
C ALA A 145 -6.89 46.85 8.14
N ALA A 146 -6.57 45.69 8.72
CA ALA A 146 -6.96 45.34 10.09
C ALA A 146 -5.96 45.82 11.17
N VAL A 147 -4.71 46.13 10.81
CA VAL A 147 -3.64 46.46 11.77
C VAL A 147 -3.50 47.99 11.98
N THR A 148 -4.20 48.82 11.21
CA THR A 148 -4.14 50.29 11.32
C THR A 148 -5.25 50.92 12.17
N GLY A 149 -6.24 50.14 12.63
CA GLY A 149 -7.40 50.67 13.37
C GLY A 149 -7.24 50.78 14.89
N ALA A 150 -6.19 50.23 15.49
CA ALA A 150 -6.11 50.06 16.95
C ALA A 150 -5.10 50.98 17.69
N VAL A 151 -4.36 51.85 16.99
CA VAL A 151 -3.26 52.64 17.61
C VAL A 151 -3.50 54.15 17.67
N VAL A 152 -4.59 54.68 17.09
CA VAL A 152 -4.84 56.13 17.10
C VAL A 152 -6.23 56.47 17.62
N MET A 153 -6.46 56.25 18.92
CA MET A 153 -7.33 57.10 19.75
C MET A 153 -7.14 56.70 21.20
N ARG A 154 -6.36 57.50 21.96
CA ARG A 154 -6.65 57.97 23.33
C ARG A 154 -5.42 58.72 23.87
N VAL A 155 -5.18 59.90 23.32
CA VAL A 155 -4.40 60.96 23.97
C VAL A 155 -5.22 62.23 23.84
N ASN A 156 -6.12 62.48 24.79
CA ASN A 156 -6.24 63.78 25.49
C ASN A 156 -7.35 63.71 26.56
N ASP A 157 -6.99 64.09 27.78
CA ASP A 157 -7.82 64.21 28.98
C ASP A 157 -8.82 65.37 28.93
N THR A 158 -9.93 65.26 29.67
CA THR A 158 -10.34 66.27 30.67
C THR A 158 -11.51 65.80 31.58
N SER A 159 -11.29 65.97 32.90
CA SER A 159 -12.22 66.02 34.07
C SER A 159 -12.76 64.75 34.76
N LEU A 160 -11.96 64.26 35.72
CA LEU A 160 -12.16 63.79 37.13
C LEU A 160 -13.52 64.07 37.84
N PRO A 161 -13.79 63.57 39.09
CA PRO A 161 -13.27 62.39 39.83
C PRO A 161 -14.36 61.59 40.63
N ILE A 162 -14.14 60.29 40.90
CA ILE A 162 -14.46 59.70 42.22
C ILE A 162 -13.30 58.75 42.58
N MET A 163 -12.63 59.08 43.67
CA MET A 163 -11.65 58.31 44.44
C MET A 163 -12.06 58.48 45.92
N PRO A 164 -11.45 57.84 46.93
CA PRO A 164 -10.38 56.82 46.95
C PRO A 164 -10.75 55.66 47.92
N GLN A 165 -9.99 54.57 48.07
CA GLN A 165 -8.89 54.31 49.03
C GLN A 165 -8.88 52.77 49.21
N ASP A 166 -7.83 52.03 49.49
CA ASP A 166 -6.39 52.23 49.69
C ASP A 166 -5.76 50.82 49.55
N ALA A 167 -4.61 50.68 48.90
CA ALA A 167 -3.29 50.47 49.54
C ALA A 167 -3.25 49.20 50.43
N ALA A 168 -2.66 48.11 49.95
CA ALA A 168 -1.23 47.77 50.07
C ALA A 168 -0.88 47.20 51.45
N ASP A 169 -0.45 45.92 51.47
CA ASP A 169 0.52 45.28 52.37
C ASP A 169 0.84 43.92 51.73
N GLU A 170 2.05 43.69 51.22
CA GLU A 170 3.25 43.20 51.92
C GLU A 170 3.25 41.68 52.27
N GLN A 171 4.04 40.97 51.47
CA GLN A 171 4.98 39.86 51.79
C GLN A 171 4.56 38.51 52.43
N LEU A 172 5.07 37.47 51.72
CA LEU A 172 5.66 36.20 52.18
C LEU A 172 4.74 35.10 52.74
N VAL A 173 4.43 34.09 51.92
CA VAL A 173 4.39 32.67 52.35
C VAL A 173 4.92 31.76 51.22
N ALA A 174 5.57 30.68 51.66
CA ALA A 174 6.49 29.76 51.01
C ALA A 174 5.99 28.91 49.82
N GLU A 175 7.00 28.36 49.14
CA GLU A 175 7.01 27.35 48.08
C GLU A 175 6.18 26.08 48.39
N ASP A 176 5.52 25.54 47.36
CA ASP A 176 5.24 24.10 47.22
C ASP A 176 5.24 23.73 45.70
N PRO A 177 5.90 22.65 45.25
CA PRO A 177 6.45 22.55 43.90
C PRO A 177 5.59 21.66 43.00
N ASN A 178 4.43 22.12 42.52
CA ASN A 178 3.65 21.26 41.63
C ASN A 178 2.64 21.96 40.71
N THR A 179 3.03 22.96 39.90
CA THR A 179 2.36 23.23 38.61
C THR A 179 3.19 24.19 37.74
N GLY A 180 4.09 23.65 36.92
CA GLY A 180 4.87 24.41 35.95
C GLY A 180 4.06 24.72 34.68
N LEU A 181 3.56 25.95 34.58
CA LEU A 181 3.16 26.57 33.31
C LEU A 181 4.42 26.80 32.45
N GLY A 182 4.37 26.31 31.22
CA GLY A 182 5.47 26.33 30.25
C GLY A 182 5.88 27.75 29.83
N GLY A 183 7.13 28.10 30.12
CA GLY A 183 7.86 29.19 29.48
C GLY A 183 8.57 28.73 28.19
N PRO A 184 9.15 29.66 27.41
CA PRO A 184 9.67 29.39 26.08
C PRO A 184 10.88 28.44 26.14
N LEU A 185 10.74 27.27 25.50
CA LEU A 185 11.83 26.30 25.34
C LEU A 185 12.89 26.90 24.40
N ARG A 186 14.06 27.21 24.94
CA ARG A 186 15.29 27.35 24.14
C ARG A 186 15.55 26.01 23.46
N ALA A 187 15.62 26.01 22.13
CA ALA A 187 16.09 24.87 21.38
C ALA A 187 17.58 24.63 21.69
N ILE A 188 17.85 23.61 22.49
CA ILE A 188 19.18 23.02 22.65
C ILE A 188 19.25 21.90 21.63
N GLU A 189 20.11 22.04 20.62
CA GLU A 189 20.42 20.94 19.71
C GLU A 189 21.07 19.81 20.54
N PRO A 190 20.59 18.56 20.44
CA PRO A 190 21.27 17.45 21.10
C PRO A 190 22.62 17.22 20.42
N ALA A 191 23.65 17.02 21.25
CA ALA A 191 25.00 16.71 20.84
C ALA A 191 25.01 15.62 19.76
N SER A 192 25.74 15.89 18.67
CA SER A 192 26.12 14.91 17.66
C SER A 192 26.61 13.64 18.34
N LEU A 193 25.88 12.55 18.15
CA LEU A 193 26.27 11.24 18.64
C LEU A 193 27.42 10.76 17.75
N ASP A 194 28.61 10.85 18.33
CA ASP A 194 29.83 10.25 17.81
C ASP A 194 29.61 8.78 17.42
N GLU A 195 30.37 8.41 16.40
CA GLU A 195 30.48 7.11 15.76
C GLU A 195 30.39 5.92 16.74
N ASP A 196 29.20 5.31 16.81
CA ASP A 196 29.06 3.99 17.42
C ASP A 196 29.29 2.94 16.30
N PRO A 197 30.37 2.14 16.35
CA PRO A 197 30.69 1.22 15.27
C PRO A 197 29.59 0.16 15.20
N LEU A 198 28.93 0.10 14.04
CA LEU A 198 28.00 -0.94 13.60
C LEU A 198 28.34 -2.30 14.23
N ARG A 199 27.66 -2.65 15.32
CA ARG A 199 27.68 -4.02 15.84
C ARG A 199 26.92 -4.89 14.86
N ILE A 200 27.64 -5.37 13.86
CA ILE A 200 27.21 -6.42 12.94
C ILE A 200 26.82 -7.62 13.81
N ARG A 201 25.52 -7.77 14.05
CA ARG A 201 24.93 -8.92 14.71
C ARG A 201 25.22 -10.12 13.82
N ARG A 202 26.20 -10.95 14.19
CA ARG A 202 26.56 -12.18 13.49
C ARG A 202 25.28 -13.00 13.29
N MET A 203 24.81 -13.10 12.05
CA MET A 203 23.75 -14.05 11.72
C MET A 203 24.28 -15.46 11.98
N PRO A 204 23.48 -16.36 12.59
CA PRO A 204 23.83 -17.76 12.63
C PRO A 204 23.92 -18.24 11.17
N GLN A 205 25.10 -18.73 10.78
CA GLN A 205 25.27 -19.33 9.45
C GLN A 205 24.36 -20.55 9.39
N LEU A 206 23.29 -20.46 8.58
CA LEU A 206 22.47 -21.61 8.24
C LEU A 206 23.38 -22.67 7.61
N PRO A 207 23.34 -23.93 8.05
CA PRO A 207 24.07 -24.99 7.38
C PRO A 207 23.59 -25.04 5.92
N GLN A 208 24.52 -24.95 4.98
CA GLN A 208 24.22 -25.13 3.56
C GLN A 208 23.54 -26.48 3.39
N LEU A 209 22.31 -26.48 2.86
CA LEU A 209 21.65 -27.70 2.38
C LEU A 209 22.52 -28.24 1.24
N ARG A 210 23.40 -29.19 1.57
CA ARG A 210 24.06 -30.00 0.55
C ARG A 210 23.00 -30.89 -0.03
N ASP A 211 22.60 -30.59 -1.26
CA ASP A 211 21.76 -31.48 -2.04
C ASP A 211 22.56 -32.75 -2.38
N THR A 212 22.40 -33.77 -1.54
CA THR A 212 23.10 -35.06 -1.68
C THR A 212 22.37 -36.01 -2.64
N ARG A 213 21.22 -35.60 -3.20
CA ARG A 213 20.50 -36.37 -4.20
C ARG A 213 20.69 -35.73 -5.57
N ARG A 214 21.73 -36.18 -6.27
CA ARG A 214 21.71 -36.12 -7.74
C ARG A 214 20.61 -37.07 -8.22
N VAL A 215 19.38 -36.55 -8.33
CA VAL A 215 18.32 -37.23 -9.07
C VAL A 215 18.74 -37.14 -10.53
N ALA A 216 19.05 -38.28 -11.16
CA ALA A 216 19.28 -38.32 -12.58
C ALA A 216 17.98 -37.92 -13.28
N LEU A 217 18.06 -37.10 -14.32
CA LEU A 217 16.86 -36.65 -15.07
C LEU A 217 16.03 -37.84 -15.62
N ASN A 218 16.68 -39.00 -15.77
CA ASN A 218 16.08 -40.25 -16.22
C ASN A 218 15.26 -40.98 -15.14
N ASP A 219 15.39 -40.62 -13.87
CA ASP A 219 14.65 -41.21 -12.75
C ASP A 219 13.36 -40.42 -12.43
N VAL A 220 13.02 -39.40 -13.23
CA VAL A 220 11.78 -38.66 -13.09
C VAL A 220 10.64 -39.51 -13.69
N PRO A 221 9.63 -39.91 -12.90
CA PRO A 221 8.51 -40.66 -13.43
C PRO A 221 7.81 -39.83 -14.50
N GLU A 222 7.51 -40.46 -15.63
CA GLU A 222 6.82 -39.83 -16.75
C GLU A 222 5.52 -39.20 -16.24
N VAL A 223 5.40 -37.88 -16.42
CA VAL A 223 4.26 -37.10 -15.95
C VAL A 223 3.04 -37.51 -16.78
N ARG A 224 2.24 -38.45 -16.26
CA ARG A 224 0.93 -38.76 -16.82
C ARG A 224 0.04 -37.55 -16.60
N TYR A 225 -0.23 -36.81 -17.67
CA TYR A 225 -1.19 -35.71 -17.67
C TYR A 225 -2.56 -36.28 -17.29
N MET A 226 -2.99 -36.02 -16.06
CA MET A 226 -4.34 -36.32 -15.63
C MET A 226 -5.27 -35.31 -16.31
N ALA A 227 -6.14 -35.77 -17.21
CA ALA A 227 -7.10 -34.91 -17.87
C ALA A 227 -8.04 -34.32 -16.81
N LEU A 228 -7.92 -33.01 -16.53
CA LEU A 228 -8.70 -32.29 -15.53
C LEU A 228 -10.13 -31.96 -15.98
N ARG A 229 -10.59 -32.52 -17.11
CA ARG A 229 -11.93 -32.30 -17.65
C ARG A 229 -12.64 -33.61 -17.89
N ASP A 230 -13.95 -33.60 -17.67
CA ASP A 230 -14.82 -34.69 -18.09
C ASP A 230 -14.81 -34.79 -19.62
N GLU A 231 -14.69 -36.01 -20.13
CA GLU A 231 -14.78 -36.29 -21.55
C GLU A 231 -16.13 -35.83 -22.10
N THR A 232 -16.09 -35.09 -23.19
CA THR A 232 -17.29 -34.65 -23.89
C THR A 232 -17.98 -35.83 -24.56
N LEU A 233 -19.30 -35.72 -24.82
CA LEU A 233 -20.06 -36.77 -25.50
C LEU A 233 -19.49 -37.16 -26.87
N LEU A 234 -18.88 -36.21 -27.57
CA LEU A 234 -18.21 -36.45 -28.85
C LEU A 234 -16.92 -37.27 -28.67
N GLU A 235 -16.13 -37.00 -27.63
CA GLU A 235 -14.93 -37.78 -27.31
C GLU A 235 -15.29 -39.22 -26.89
N ARG A 236 -16.38 -39.39 -26.13
CA ARG A 236 -16.89 -40.72 -25.75
C ARG A 236 -17.40 -41.53 -26.94
N LEU A 237 -18.08 -40.89 -27.89
CA LEU A 237 -18.51 -41.53 -29.12
C LEU A 237 -17.33 -41.87 -30.03
N ASN A 238 -16.28 -41.03 -30.04
CA ASN A 238 -15.06 -41.30 -30.80
C ASN A 238 -14.26 -42.47 -30.22
N ALA A 239 -14.24 -42.63 -28.88
CA ALA A 239 -13.60 -43.79 -28.23
C ALA A 239 -14.29 -45.14 -28.53
N LEU A 240 -15.57 -45.10 -28.95
CA LEU A 240 -16.32 -46.28 -29.39
C LEU A 240 -16.16 -46.56 -30.89
N ASN A 241 -15.34 -45.77 -31.61
CA ASN A 241 -15.13 -45.95 -33.04
C ASN A 241 -14.20 -47.16 -33.31
N PRO A 242 -14.70 -48.26 -33.88
CA PRO A 242 -13.90 -49.47 -34.11
C PRO A 242 -12.81 -49.32 -35.18
N LEU A 243 -12.73 -48.16 -35.85
CA LEU A 243 -11.78 -47.89 -36.93
C LEU A 243 -10.45 -47.24 -36.45
N GLN A 244 -10.33 -46.84 -35.17
CA GLN A 244 -9.12 -46.18 -34.66
C GLN A 244 -7.88 -47.09 -34.59
N GLY A 245 -8.03 -48.41 -34.64
CA GLY A 245 -6.91 -49.36 -34.59
C GLY A 245 -6.33 -49.77 -35.95
N ILE A 246 -6.76 -49.17 -37.05
CA ILE A 246 -6.30 -49.55 -38.41
C ILE A 246 -5.00 -48.81 -38.78
N GLU A 247 -4.72 -47.65 -38.19
CA GLU A 247 -3.52 -46.86 -38.47
C GLU A 247 -2.24 -47.54 -37.94
N ASP A 248 -2.31 -48.26 -36.82
CA ASP A 248 -1.17 -49.03 -36.27
C ASP A 248 -0.79 -50.28 -37.10
N PHE A 249 -1.65 -50.71 -38.03
CA PHE A 249 -1.38 -51.88 -38.86
C PHE A 249 -0.59 -51.55 -40.14
N ILE A 250 -0.44 -50.27 -40.49
CA ILE A 250 0.20 -49.84 -41.74
C ILE A 250 1.70 -49.52 -41.56
N ASP A 251 2.15 -49.20 -40.34
CA ASP A 251 3.56 -48.85 -40.07
C ASP A 251 4.43 -50.02 -39.54
N GLY A 252 3.90 -51.25 -39.52
CA GLY A 252 4.59 -52.43 -38.97
C GLY A 252 5.46 -53.25 -39.94
N ASP A 253 5.47 -52.95 -41.24
CA ASP A 253 6.05 -53.83 -42.28
C ASP A 253 7.40 -53.36 -42.86
N ASN A 254 8.16 -52.51 -42.14
CA ASN A 254 9.51 -52.12 -42.54
C ASN A 254 10.51 -52.31 -41.41
N GLU A 255 10.82 -53.56 -41.07
CA GLU A 255 12.14 -53.91 -40.50
C GLU A 255 12.32 -55.44 -40.51
N GLU A 256 12.81 -55.99 -41.62
CA GLU A 256 13.58 -57.24 -41.62
C GLU A 256 14.36 -57.38 -42.94
N GLU A 257 15.67 -57.11 -42.92
CA GLU A 257 16.64 -58.01 -43.55
C GLU A 257 18.06 -57.78 -42.99
N PRO A 258 18.68 -58.79 -42.36
CA PRO A 258 20.08 -58.78 -41.98
C PRO A 258 20.94 -59.53 -43.00
N THR A 259 21.96 -58.87 -43.56
CA THR A 259 23.22 -59.50 -44.02
C THR A 259 24.38 -58.54 -43.91
#